data_AF-A0A5C6PUB6-F1
#
_entry.id   AF-A0A5C6PUB6-F1
#
_cell.length_a   1.000
_cell.length_b   1.000
_cell.length_c   1.000
_cell.angle_alpha   90.00
_cell.angle_beta   90.00
_cell.angle_gamma   90.00
#
_symmetry.space_group_name_H-M   'P 1'
#
loop_
_entity.id
_entity.type
_entity.pdbx_description
1 polymer ?
#
loop_
_entity_poly.entity_id
_entity_poly.type
_entity_poly.pdbx_seq_one_letter_code
_entity_poly.pdbx_strand_id
1 'polypeptide(L)'
;MKRISYAEDHLVTGDDIADAVMAYAQALAMKGQSDSIDVPAVDAAGTPRVFSILVGPASQMLTSDSISVDEARGDEIRDERLVVDLAARTAALAGASPVPVPVGVDSVDLETEQFDVAVLDSDAPDQDGGRPGRQPGGRPGR
;
A
#
# COMPACT_ATOMS: atom_id res chain seq x y z
N MET A 1 25.58 -15.79 4.19
CA MET A 1 25.36 -15.42 5.61
C MET A 1 25.26 -13.92 5.74
N LYS A 2 24.30 -13.46 6.54
CA LYS A 2 24.01 -12.04 6.78
C LYS A 2 24.20 -11.70 8.25
N ARG A 3 24.71 -10.48 8.50
CA ARG A 3 24.77 -9.91 9.85
C ARG A 3 23.54 -9.05 10.07
N ILE A 4 22.81 -9.32 11.15
CA ILE A 4 21.73 -8.46 11.64
C ILE A 4 22.27 -7.68 12.84
N SER A 5 22.21 -6.36 12.79
CA SER A 5 22.48 -5.48 13.94
C SER A 5 21.14 -5.01 14.53
N TYR A 6 20.97 -5.21 15.83
CA TYR A 6 19.78 -4.82 16.58
C TYR A 6 20.21 -4.09 17.85
N ALA A 7 19.82 -2.81 17.97
CA ALA A 7 20.32 -1.91 19.02
C ALA A 7 21.87 -1.88 19.05
N GLU A 8 22.48 -2.27 20.18
CA GLU A 8 23.94 -2.27 20.36
C GLU A 8 24.59 -3.63 20.00
N ASP A 9 23.78 -4.65 19.71
CA ASP A 9 24.26 -6.01 19.47
C ASP A 9 24.18 -6.39 17.99
N HIS A 10 24.93 -7.42 17.62
CA HIS A 10 24.89 -7.99 16.28
C HIS A 10 25.03 -9.51 16.31
N LEU A 11 24.32 -10.13 15.39
CA LEU A 11 24.29 -11.58 15.22
C LEU A 11 24.47 -11.92 13.74
N VAL A 12 25.03 -13.10 13.48
CA VAL A 12 25.22 -13.61 12.11
C VAL A 12 24.31 -14.83 11.91
N THR A 13 23.47 -14.79 10.88
CA THR A 13 22.56 -15.89 10.56
C THR A 13 22.58 -16.20 9.05
N GLY A 14 21.81 -17.21 8.65
CA GLY A 14 21.63 -17.57 7.25
C GLY A 14 20.96 -16.46 6.45
N ASP A 15 21.18 -16.46 5.14
CA ASP A 15 20.68 -15.39 4.28
C ASP A 15 19.15 -15.36 4.26
N ASP A 16 18.54 -16.54 4.10
CA ASP A 16 17.09 -16.71 4.07
C ASP A 16 16.42 -16.29 5.38
N ILE A 17 17.07 -16.59 6.51
CA ILE A 17 16.57 -16.21 7.84
C ILE A 17 16.61 -14.68 7.99
N ALA A 18 17.74 -14.06 7.65
CA ALA A 18 17.86 -12.60 7.76
C ALA A 18 16.85 -11.86 6.87
N ASP A 19 16.63 -12.34 5.65
CA ASP A 19 15.65 -11.74 4.74
C ASP A 19 14.21 -11.91 5.24
N ALA A 20 13.87 -13.09 5.75
CA ALA A 20 12.56 -13.33 6.34
C ALA A 20 12.29 -12.45 7.57
N VAL A 21 13.30 -12.28 8.45
CA VAL A 21 13.23 -11.40 9.62
C VAL A 21 13.01 -9.94 9.20
N MET A 22 13.76 -9.46 8.20
CA MET A 22 13.62 -8.08 7.71
C MET A 22 12.25 -7.82 7.08
N ALA A 23 11.75 -8.75 6.26
CA ALA A 23 10.42 -8.65 5.66
C ALA A 23 9.32 -8.62 6.73
N TYR A 24 9.44 -9.48 7.74
CA TYR A 24 8.49 -9.52 8.84
C TYR A 24 8.52 -8.24 9.69
N ALA A 25 9.72 -7.75 10.01
CA ALA A 25 9.92 -6.49 10.74
C ALA A 25 9.28 -5.30 10.00
N GLN A 26 9.47 -5.22 8.68
CA GLN A 26 8.85 -4.20 7.85
C GLN A 26 7.31 -4.29 7.92
N ALA A 27 6.75 -5.49 7.79
CA ALA A 27 5.30 -5.67 7.84
C ALA A 27 4.70 -5.28 9.21
N LEU A 28 5.36 -5.63 10.31
CA LEU A 28 4.99 -5.19 11.66
C LEU A 28 5.01 -3.66 11.79
N ALA A 29 6.07 -3.02 11.32
CA ALA A 29 6.21 -1.57 11.34
C ALA A 29 5.08 -0.88 10.54
N MET A 30 4.74 -1.39 9.35
CA MET A 30 3.65 -0.87 8.53
C MET A 30 2.27 -0.99 9.20
N LYS A 31 2.08 -1.96 10.10
CA LYS A 31 0.84 -2.14 10.87
C LYS A 31 0.86 -1.50 12.25
N GLY A 32 1.98 -0.89 12.66
CA GLY A 32 2.13 -0.34 14.00
C GLY A 32 2.11 -1.41 15.10
N GLN A 33 2.50 -2.66 14.77
CA GLN A 33 2.47 -3.81 15.68
C GLN A 33 3.88 -4.21 16.09
N SER A 34 3.97 -5.02 17.14
CA SER A 34 5.21 -5.61 17.62
C SER A 34 5.03 -7.10 17.91
N ASP A 35 6.06 -7.90 17.65
CA ASP A 35 6.12 -9.33 17.98
C ASP A 35 7.52 -9.71 18.47
N SER A 36 7.63 -10.82 19.21
CA SER A 36 8.90 -11.40 19.63
C SER A 36 9.17 -12.66 18.82
N ILE A 37 10.36 -12.75 18.23
CA ILE A 37 10.77 -13.88 17.40
C ILE A 37 12.06 -14.49 17.92
N ASP A 38 12.19 -15.81 17.76
CA ASP A 38 13.39 -16.54 18.13
C ASP A 38 14.19 -16.87 16.87
N VAL A 39 15.43 -16.38 16.79
CA VAL A 39 16.28 -16.47 15.60
C VAL A 39 17.55 -17.26 15.93
N PRO A 40 17.81 -18.40 15.27
CA PRO A 40 19.08 -19.10 15.40
C PRO A 40 20.17 -18.27 14.70
N ALA A 41 21.23 -17.95 15.44
CA ALA A 41 22.32 -17.12 14.97
C ALA A 41 23.63 -17.44 15.71
N VAL A 42 24.73 -16.94 15.17
CA VAL A 42 26.05 -16.96 15.81
C VAL A 42 26.28 -15.61 16.47
N ASP A 43 26.74 -15.64 17.72
CA ASP A 43 27.12 -14.45 18.47
C ASP A 43 28.51 -13.90 18.08
N ALA A 44 28.90 -12.76 18.65
CA ALA A 44 30.22 -12.15 18.42
C ALA A 44 31.41 -13.04 18.82
N ALA A 45 31.19 -14.12 19.56
CA ALA A 45 32.20 -15.09 19.97
C ALA A 45 32.18 -16.38 19.10
N GLY A 46 31.45 -16.38 17.99
CA GLY A 46 31.39 -17.52 17.08
C GLY A 46 30.52 -18.69 17.57
N THR A 47 29.75 -18.51 18.66
CA THR A 47 28.93 -19.58 19.24
C THR A 47 27.49 -19.56 18.70
N PRO A 48 26.98 -20.67 18.12
CA PRO A 48 25.58 -20.78 17.73
C PRO A 48 24.64 -20.75 18.94
N ARG A 49 23.63 -19.88 18.92
CA ARG A 49 22.58 -19.74 19.94
C ARG A 49 21.26 -19.32 19.28
N VAL A 50 20.18 -19.37 20.05
CA VAL A 50 18.88 -18.80 19.66
C VAL A 50 18.70 -17.48 20.38
N PHE A 51 18.41 -16.43 19.62
CA PHE A 51 18.20 -15.07 20.13
C PHE A 51 16.72 -14.73 20.07
N SER A 52 16.15 -14.31 21.20
CA SER A 52 14.80 -13.77 21.24
C SER A 52 14.87 -12.26 21.00
N ILE A 53 14.24 -11.79 19.93
CA ILE A 53 14.31 -10.42 19.45
C ILE A 53 12.89 -9.85 19.44
N LEU A 54 12.68 -8.75 20.18
CA LEU A 54 11.46 -7.97 20.09
C LEU A 54 11.54 -7.06 18.87
N VAL A 55 10.60 -7.19 17.94
CA VAL A 55 10.54 -6.41 16.72
C VAL A 55 9.28 -5.55 16.74
N GLY A 56 9.42 -4.25 16.51
CA GLY A 56 8.31 -3.32 16.45
C GLY A 56 8.61 -2.08 15.60
N PRO A 57 7.70 -1.10 15.54
CA PRO A 57 7.81 0.02 14.59
C PRO A 57 8.98 0.96 14.89
N ALA A 58 9.44 0.98 16.14
CA ALA A 58 10.59 1.76 16.58
C ALA A 58 11.90 0.96 16.60
N SER A 59 11.86 -0.34 16.25
CA SER A 59 13.04 -1.19 16.21
C SER A 59 13.98 -0.72 15.10
N GLN A 60 15.22 -0.38 15.49
CA GLN A 60 16.28 -0.07 14.53
C GLN A 60 16.99 -1.38 14.19
N MET A 61 16.87 -1.81 12.95
CA MET A 61 17.48 -3.03 12.44
C MET A 61 18.24 -2.75 11.15
N LEU A 62 19.46 -3.28 11.06
CA LEU A 62 20.31 -3.17 9.88
C LEU A 62 20.78 -4.57 9.49
N THR A 63 20.72 -4.89 8.20
CA THR A 63 21.40 -6.06 7.64
C THR A 63 22.55 -5.64 6.76
N SER A 64 23.64 -6.42 6.82
CA SER A 64 24.75 -6.29 5.88
C SER A 64 25.25 -7.66 5.48
N ASP A 65 25.77 -7.77 4.26
CA ASP A 65 26.49 -8.95 3.84
C ASP A 65 27.70 -9.15 4.78
N SER A 66 27.82 -10.34 5.34
CA SER A 66 28.95 -10.68 6.19
C SER A 66 30.03 -11.34 5.33
N ILE A 67 31.01 -10.55 4.88
CA ILE A 67 32.19 -11.06 4.15
C ILE A 67 33.26 -11.57 5.14
N SER A 68 33.15 -11.18 6.41
CA SER A 68 34.12 -11.48 7.45
C SER A 68 33.44 -12.06 8.68
N VAL A 69 33.60 -13.37 8.86
CA VAL A 69 34.13 -13.85 10.13
C VAL A 69 35.44 -14.49 9.70
N ASP A 70 36.60 -14.23 10.30
CA ASP A 70 37.75 -15.13 10.06
C ASP A 70 37.41 -16.59 10.49
N GLU A 71 36.22 -16.78 11.07
CA GLU A 71 35.58 -17.96 11.63
C GLU A 71 34.29 -18.40 10.89
N ALA A 72 34.13 -18.12 9.59
CA ALA A 72 33.10 -18.78 8.75
C ALA A 72 33.45 -20.26 8.49
N ARG A 73 33.92 -20.97 9.54
CA ARG A 73 34.29 -22.40 9.55
C ARG A 73 33.07 -23.32 9.72
N GLY A 74 31.87 -22.75 9.87
CA GLY A 74 30.63 -23.50 10.03
C GLY A 74 29.73 -23.37 8.80
N ASP A 75 28.97 -24.42 8.53
CA ASP A 75 27.87 -24.39 7.58
C ASP A 75 26.92 -23.23 7.92
N GLU A 76 26.33 -22.65 6.88
CA GLU A 76 25.28 -21.64 7.01
C GLU A 76 24.16 -22.11 7.95
N ILE A 77 23.72 -21.25 8.86
CA ILE A 77 22.58 -21.56 9.73
C ILE A 77 21.32 -21.56 8.89
N ARG A 78 20.65 -22.71 8.83
CA ARG A 78 19.41 -22.90 8.08
C ARG A 78 18.29 -23.36 8.99
N ASP A 79 17.16 -22.67 8.88
CA ASP A 79 15.91 -23.06 9.51
C ASP A 79 14.76 -22.74 8.56
N GLU A 80 14.48 -23.68 7.66
CA GLU A 80 13.40 -23.55 6.66
C GLU A 80 12.03 -23.41 7.32
N ARG A 81 11.84 -24.00 8.51
CA ARG A 81 10.56 -23.91 9.23
C ARG A 81 10.33 -22.49 9.73
N LEU A 82 11.36 -21.87 10.30
CA LEU A 82 11.30 -20.47 10.72
C LEU A 82 11.06 -19.54 9.53
N VAL A 83 11.76 -19.75 8.41
CA VAL A 83 11.58 -18.93 7.20
C VAL A 83 10.15 -19.02 6.68
N VAL A 84 9.58 -20.23 6.59
CA VAL A 84 8.19 -20.44 6.15
C VAL A 84 7.19 -19.82 7.13
N ASP A 85 7.42 -19.95 8.44
CA ASP A 85 6.56 -19.36 9.47
C ASP A 85 6.56 -17.82 9.41
N LEU A 86 7.74 -17.19 9.35
CA LEU A 86 7.86 -15.73 9.21
C LEU A 86 7.22 -15.23 7.91
N ALA A 87 7.38 -15.96 6.80
CA ALA A 87 6.71 -15.62 5.55
C ALA A 87 5.18 -15.70 5.67
N ALA A 88 4.65 -16.73 6.34
CA ALA A 88 3.21 -16.87 6.57
C ALA A 88 2.66 -15.76 7.48
N ARG A 89 3.35 -15.43 8.57
CA ARG A 89 2.98 -14.31 9.46
C ARG A 89 3.03 -12.96 8.73
N THR A 90 4.05 -12.75 7.90
CA THR A 90 4.19 -11.55 7.05
C THR A 90 3.00 -11.42 6.09
N ALA A 91 2.63 -12.51 5.41
CA ALA A 91 1.48 -12.53 4.52
C ALA A 91 0.15 -12.25 5.25
N ALA A 92 -0.01 -12.78 6.46
CA ALA A 92 -1.18 -12.49 7.29
C ALA A 92 -1.27 -11.01 7.69
N LEU A 93 -0.13 -10.34 7.94
CA LEU A 93 -0.08 -8.91 8.20
C LEU A 93 -0.42 -8.08 6.96
N ALA A 94 -0.04 -8.49 5.76
CA ALA A 94 -0.34 -7.74 4.53
C ALA A 94 -1.86 -7.60 4.29
N GLY A 95 -2.67 -8.53 4.77
CA GLY A 95 -4.11 -8.60 4.51
C GLY A 95 -4.42 -9.07 3.08
N ALA A 96 -5.71 -9.23 2.76
CA ALA A 96 -6.13 -9.59 1.41
C ALA A 96 -5.77 -8.45 0.44
N SER A 97 -4.78 -8.67 -0.42
CA SER A 97 -4.43 -7.72 -1.48
C SER A 97 -5.51 -7.74 -2.56
N PRO A 98 -6.04 -6.59 -3.00
CA PRO A 98 -6.97 -6.54 -4.13
C PRO A 98 -6.30 -7.11 -5.38
N VAL A 99 -6.86 -8.19 -5.93
CA VAL A 99 -6.48 -8.67 -7.25
C VAL A 99 -7.15 -7.76 -8.29
N PRO A 100 -6.40 -7.08 -9.17
CA PRO A 100 -7.00 -6.34 -10.25
C PRO A 100 -7.72 -7.34 -11.15
N VAL A 101 -9.04 -7.29 -11.16
CA VAL A 101 -9.82 -7.93 -12.21
C VAL A 101 -9.59 -7.10 -13.49
N PRO A 102 -9.09 -7.71 -14.58
CA PRO A 102 -8.99 -6.99 -15.84
C PRO A 102 -10.41 -6.59 -16.24
N VAL A 103 -10.69 -5.29 -16.15
CA VAL A 103 -11.91 -4.70 -16.69
C VAL A 103 -11.77 -4.83 -18.20
N GLY A 104 -12.53 -5.76 -18.78
CA GLY A 104 -12.69 -5.80 -20.23
C GLY A 104 -13.14 -4.43 -20.69
N VAL A 105 -12.40 -3.84 -21.61
CA VAL A 105 -12.80 -2.60 -22.28
C VAL A 105 -13.95 -2.94 -23.24
N ASP A 106 -15.15 -3.14 -22.70
CA ASP A 106 -16.35 -2.83 -23.47
C ASP A 106 -16.35 -1.31 -23.61
N SER A 107 -15.66 -0.84 -24.65
CA SER A 107 -15.74 0.53 -25.09
C SER A 107 -17.19 0.80 -25.44
N VAL A 108 -17.91 1.46 -24.54
CA VAL A 108 -19.15 2.15 -24.89
C VAL A 108 -18.76 3.25 -25.86
N ASP A 109 -19.17 3.09 -27.11
CA ASP A 109 -19.01 4.08 -28.15
C ASP A 109 -19.96 5.24 -27.85
N LEU A 110 -19.47 6.22 -27.09
CA LEU A 110 -20.17 7.46 -26.83
C LEU A 110 -19.97 8.39 -28.04
N GLU A 111 -20.64 8.06 -29.14
CA GLU A 111 -20.75 8.97 -30.29
C GLU A 111 -21.34 10.30 -29.79
N THR A 112 -20.57 11.37 -29.97
CA THR A 112 -20.83 12.72 -29.46
C THR A 112 -22.01 13.42 -30.18
N GLU A 113 -22.90 12.68 -30.84
CA GLU A 113 -23.91 13.23 -31.75
C GLU A 113 -25.32 13.39 -31.16
N GLN A 114 -25.49 13.35 -29.84
CA GLN A 114 -26.77 13.69 -29.18
C GLN A 114 -26.65 14.82 -28.16
N PHE A 115 -26.07 15.94 -28.59
CA PHE A 115 -26.40 17.24 -28.02
C PHE A 115 -26.73 18.19 -29.17
N ASP A 116 -27.98 18.10 -29.67
CA ASP A 116 -28.56 19.14 -30.49
C ASP A 116 -28.89 20.34 -29.59
N VAL A 117 -27.85 21.13 -29.27
CA VAL A 117 -28.04 22.48 -28.74
C VAL A 117 -28.30 23.35 -29.95
N ALA A 118 -29.54 23.36 -30.41
CA ALA A 118 -30.01 24.30 -31.42
C ALA A 118 -29.66 25.72 -30.96
N VAL A 119 -28.69 26.30 -31.67
CA VAL A 119 -28.22 27.67 -31.54
C VAL A 119 -29.39 28.60 -31.87
N LEU A 120 -29.97 29.24 -30.86
CA LEU A 120 -30.86 30.39 -31.03
C LEU A 120 -30.01 31.66 -30.95
N ASP A 121 -29.46 32.06 -32.08
CA ASP A 121 -29.11 33.46 -32.34
C ASP A 121 -29.40 33.68 -33.83
N SER A 122 -30.39 34.45 -34.24
CA SER A 122 -30.49 35.90 -34.11
C SER A 122 -31.66 36.32 -35.02
N ASP A 123 -32.37 37.42 -34.74
CA ASP A 123 -32.33 38.62 -35.59
C ASP A 123 -33.51 39.60 -35.33
N ALA A 124 -33.11 40.86 -35.17
CA ALA A 124 -33.77 42.16 -35.31
C ALA A 124 -35.13 42.52 -34.64
N PRO A 125 -35.22 43.75 -34.08
CA PRO A 125 -36.47 44.43 -33.75
C PRO A 125 -36.95 45.29 -34.94
N ASP A 126 -38.26 45.35 -35.21
CA ASP A 126 -38.82 46.58 -35.77
C ASP A 126 -40.32 46.74 -35.50
N GLN A 127 -40.71 48.00 -35.36
CA GLN A 127 -42.00 48.48 -34.92
C GLN A 127 -42.99 48.57 -36.08
N ASP A 128 -44.27 48.21 -35.90
CA ASP A 128 -45.36 48.96 -36.53
C ASP A 128 -46.71 48.73 -35.82
N GLY A 129 -47.51 49.79 -35.75
CA GLY A 129 -48.67 49.94 -34.89
C GLY A 129 -49.98 49.34 -35.41
N GLY A 130 -50.98 49.32 -34.52
CA GLY A 130 -52.36 49.00 -34.89
C GLY A 130 -53.27 48.62 -33.72
N ARG A 131 -53.67 49.59 -32.88
CA ARG A 131 -54.93 49.51 -32.10
C ARG A 131 -56.13 49.48 -33.09
N PRO A 132 -57.40 49.13 -32.74
CA PRO A 132 -58.03 49.10 -31.40
C PRO A 132 -59.07 47.96 -31.15
N GLY A 133 -59.61 47.84 -29.93
CA GLY A 133 -60.82 47.03 -29.73
C GLY A 133 -61.31 46.77 -28.31
N ARG A 134 -61.96 47.78 -27.71
CA ARG A 134 -63.07 47.70 -26.72
C ARG A 134 -62.91 46.95 -25.37
N GLN A 135 -62.83 47.78 -24.32
CA GLN A 135 -63.55 47.63 -23.02
C GLN A 135 -65.05 47.31 -23.21
N PRO A 136 -65.82 46.80 -22.20
CA PRO A 136 -65.84 47.34 -20.83
C PRO A 136 -66.24 46.41 -19.65
N GLY A 137 -66.12 46.95 -18.43
CA GLY A 137 -66.92 46.61 -17.25
C GLY A 137 -66.28 45.61 -16.28
N GLY A 138 -66.17 45.84 -14.97
CA GLY A 138 -66.60 46.92 -14.10
C GLY A 138 -66.13 46.61 -12.67
N ARG A 139 -65.41 47.57 -12.06
CA ARG A 139 -65.63 48.20 -10.72
C ARG A 139 -66.42 47.45 -9.60
N PRO A 140 -66.26 47.84 -8.31
CA PRO A 140 -65.12 47.62 -7.40
C PRO A 140 -65.60 47.29 -5.95
N GLY A 141 -64.69 47.35 -4.96
CA GLY A 141 -65.02 47.54 -3.53
C GLY A 141 -64.65 46.33 -2.68
N ARG A 142 -64.00 46.47 -1.53
CA ARG A 142 -63.76 47.64 -0.68
C ARG A 142 -62.57 47.34 0.23
#